data_AF-A0AAU7D7R4-F1
#
_entry.id   AF-A0AAU7D7R4-F1
#
_cell.length_a   1.000
_cell.length_b   1.000
_cell.length_c   1.000
_cell.angle_alpha   90.00
_cell.angle_beta   90.00
_cell.angle_gamma   90.00
#
_symmetry.space_group_name_H-M   'P 1'
#
loop_
_entity.id
_entity.type
_entity.pdbx_description
1 polymer ?
#
loop_
_entity_poly.entity_id
_entity_poly.type
_entity_poly.pdbx_seq_one_letter_code
_entity_poly.pdbx_strand_id
1 'polypeptide(L)'
;MRRCFPWHRGLHPAATIQARNAWLKEYCASHSLVYVDFYPALANAEGGMKADLTVDGVHPNKQGYAAMAPLVQAGIDQALGEK
;
A
#
# COMPACT_ATOMS: atom_id res chain seq x y z
N MET A 1 1.30 22.48 2.00
CA MET A 1 1.73 21.35 1.14
C MET A 1 2.98 20.71 1.72
N ARG A 2 2.82 19.63 2.51
CA ARG A 2 3.97 18.81 2.92
C ARG A 2 4.41 17.97 1.72
N ARG A 3 5.71 17.92 1.48
CA ARG A 3 6.35 17.44 0.24
C ARG A 3 6.41 15.92 0.28
N CYS A 4 5.91 15.25 -0.76
CA CYS A 4 5.70 13.80 -0.74
C CYS A 4 7.00 12.97 -0.75
N PHE A 5 8.12 13.50 -1.26
CA PHE A 5 9.43 12.82 -1.21
C PHE A 5 10.56 13.84 -1.05
N PRO A 6 11.34 13.83 0.04
CA PRO A 6 12.41 14.80 0.24
C PRO A 6 13.53 14.71 -0.82
N TRP A 7 13.76 13.53 -1.41
CA TRP A 7 14.76 13.30 -2.47
C TRP A 7 14.29 13.70 -3.88
N HIS A 8 12.99 13.90 -4.11
CA HIS A 8 12.48 14.30 -5.43
C HIS A 8 11.25 15.20 -5.29
N ARG A 9 11.51 16.50 -5.18
CA ARG A 9 10.49 17.53 -4.96
C ARG A 9 9.55 17.65 -6.16
N GLY A 10 8.27 17.91 -5.91
CA GLY A 10 7.25 18.14 -6.95
C GLY A 10 6.60 16.88 -7.52
N LEU A 11 6.95 15.69 -7.04
CA LEU A 11 6.24 14.46 -7.39
C LEU A 11 4.89 14.38 -6.66
N HIS A 12 3.85 14.04 -7.42
CA HIS A 12 2.48 13.85 -6.95
C HIS A 12 1.93 12.48 -7.41
N PRO A 13 2.51 11.35 -6.97
CA PRO A 13 2.17 10.04 -7.52
C PRO A 13 0.89 9.45 -6.95
N ALA A 14 0.23 10.08 -5.97
CA ALA A 14 -0.93 9.52 -5.29
C ALA A 14 -2.03 9.08 -6.28
N ALA A 15 -2.37 9.92 -7.26
CA ALA A 15 -3.35 9.57 -8.29
C ALA A 15 -2.88 8.39 -9.16
N THR A 16 -1.60 8.36 -9.52
CA THR A 16 -1.00 7.25 -10.28
C THR A 16 -1.01 5.94 -9.47
N ILE A 17 -0.69 5.99 -8.19
CA ILE A 17 -0.71 4.84 -7.28
C ILE A 17 -2.14 4.29 -7.16
N GLN A 18 -3.14 5.16 -6.95
CA GLN A 18 -4.53 4.74 -6.89
C GLN A 18 -5.00 4.08 -8.20
N ALA A 19 -4.67 4.68 -9.35
CA ALA A 19 -4.99 4.09 -10.65
C ALA A 19 -4.31 2.72 -10.85
N ARG A 20 -3.07 2.56 -10.38
CA ARG A 20 -2.34 1.28 -10.45
C ARG A 20 -2.92 0.23 -9.51
N ASN A 21 -3.30 0.60 -8.29
CA ASN A 21 -3.95 -0.30 -7.35
C ASN A 21 -5.30 -0.80 -7.88
N ALA A 22 -6.10 0.09 -8.49
CA ALA A 22 -7.35 -0.30 -9.14
C ALA A 22 -7.10 -1.32 -10.26
N TRP A 23 -6.15 -1.02 -11.15
CA TRP A 23 -5.78 -1.93 -12.24
C TRP A 23 -5.26 -3.28 -11.74
N LEU A 24 -4.38 -3.29 -10.73
CA LEU A 24 -3.85 -4.53 -10.14
C LEU A 24 -4.96 -5.38 -9.52
N LYS A 25 -5.90 -4.74 -8.81
CA LYS A 25 -7.05 -5.42 -8.22
C LYS A 25 -7.93 -6.10 -9.28
N GLU A 26 -8.22 -5.41 -10.38
CA GLU A 26 -8.96 -5.95 -11.53
C GLU A 26 -8.21 -7.10 -12.21
N TYR A 27 -6.90 -6.94 -12.38
CA TYR A 27 -6.04 -7.96 -12.97
C TYR A 27 -6.05 -9.24 -12.12
N CYS A 28 -5.86 -9.12 -10.81
CA CYS A 28 -5.91 -10.26 -9.89
C CYS A 28 -7.27 -10.96 -9.93
N ALA A 29 -8.37 -10.21 -9.95
CA ALA A 29 -9.73 -10.76 -10.03
C ALA A 29 -9.97 -11.55 -11.32
N SER A 30 -9.42 -11.12 -12.46
CA SER A 30 -9.57 -11.81 -13.75
C SER A 30 -8.67 -13.03 -13.92
N HIS A 31 -7.63 -13.19 -13.08
CA HIS A 31 -6.67 -14.29 -13.16
C HIS A 31 -6.74 -15.24 -11.95
N SER A 32 -7.78 -15.12 -11.11
CA SER A 32 -7.93 -15.91 -9.89
C SER A 32 -6.73 -15.79 -8.94
N LEU A 33 -6.16 -14.59 -8.85
CA LEU A 33 -5.06 -14.27 -7.94
C LEU A 33 -5.61 -13.54 -6.71
N VAL A 34 -4.99 -13.78 -5.56
CA VAL A 34 -5.27 -13.00 -4.34
C VAL A 34 -4.58 -11.63 -4.43
N TYR A 35 -5.32 -10.57 -4.11
CA TYR A 35 -4.80 -9.20 -4.04
C TYR A 35 -4.82 -8.71 -2.60
N VAL A 36 -3.65 -8.31 -2.09
CA VAL A 36 -3.50 -7.72 -0.75
C VAL A 36 -3.43 -6.20 -0.87
N ASP A 37 -4.44 -5.51 -0.34
CA ASP A 37 -4.52 -4.05 -0.43
C ASP A 37 -3.91 -3.36 0.81
N PHE A 38 -2.67 -2.89 0.69
CA PHE A 38 -2.02 -2.13 1.76
C PHE A 38 -2.43 -0.66 1.80
N TYR A 39 -2.97 -0.13 0.70
CA TYR A 39 -3.17 1.31 0.55
C TYR A 39 -4.01 1.95 1.68
N PRO A 40 -5.18 1.42 2.08
CA PRO A 40 -5.95 2.02 3.17
C PRO A 40 -5.22 1.95 4.53
N ALA A 41 -4.45 0.89 4.77
CA ALA A 41 -3.69 0.74 6.01
C ALA A 41 -2.52 1.74 6.09
N LEU A 42 -1.88 2.07 4.96
CA LEU A 42 -0.66 2.87 4.94
C LEU A 42 -0.88 4.34 4.57
N ALA A 43 -1.90 4.67 3.77
CA ALA A 43 -2.08 6.01 3.22
C ALA A 43 -2.68 6.99 4.23
N ASN A 44 -2.31 8.27 4.13
CA ASN A 44 -2.94 9.42 4.77
C ASN A 44 -3.98 10.06 3.83
N ALA A 45 -4.62 11.15 4.28
CA ALA A 45 -5.66 11.83 3.51
C ALA A 45 -5.15 12.41 2.18
N GLU A 46 -3.86 12.72 2.10
CA GLU A 46 -3.19 13.25 0.90
C GLU A 46 -2.68 12.15 -0.04
N GLY A 47 -2.87 10.87 0.30
CA GLY A 47 -2.42 9.71 -0.48
C GLY A 47 -0.93 9.40 -0.37
N GLY A 48 -0.21 10.02 0.56
CA GLY A 48 1.15 9.61 0.98
C GLY A 48 1.11 8.62 2.14
N MET A 49 2.23 8.01 2.51
CA MET A 49 2.28 7.15 3.69
C MET A 49 2.08 7.97 4.99
N LYS A 50 1.36 7.42 5.97
CA LYS A 50 1.22 8.04 7.31
C LYS A 50 2.60 8.23 7.94
N ALA A 51 2.85 9.38 8.55
CA ALA A 51 4.18 9.79 9.00
C ALA A 51 4.77 8.89 10.12
N ASP A 52 3.90 8.27 10.91
CA ASP A 52 4.22 7.30 11.96
C ASP A 52 4.54 5.90 11.43
N LEU A 53 4.22 5.60 10.17
CA LEU A 53 4.44 4.29 9.53
C LEU A 53 5.66 4.24 8.61
N THR A 54 6.35 5.36 8.39
CA THR A 54 7.47 5.48 7.44
C THR A 54 8.73 6.07 8.08
N VAL A 55 9.88 5.82 7.46
CA VAL A 55 11.14 6.51 7.80
C VAL A 55 11.36 7.77 6.96
N ASP A 56 10.80 7.84 5.75
CA ASP A 56 11.17 8.86 4.76
C ASP A 56 10.02 9.31 3.83
N GLY A 57 8.82 8.73 3.99
CA GLY A 57 7.66 8.97 3.12
C GLY A 57 7.38 7.84 2.12
N VAL A 58 8.29 6.87 1.95
CA VAL A 58 8.12 5.67 1.09
C VAL A 58 8.34 4.39 1.84
N HIS A 59 9.44 4.27 2.57
CA HIS A 59 9.84 3.01 3.15
C HIS A 59 9.13 2.81 4.49
N PRO A 60 8.42 1.69 4.72
CA PRO A 60 7.80 1.40 5.99
C PRO A 60 8.85 1.30 7.11
N ASN A 61 8.52 1.82 8.28
CA ASN A 61 9.27 1.57 9.50
C ASN A 61 8.72 0.31 10.21
N LYS A 62 9.18 0.04 11.44
CA LYS A 62 8.70 -1.12 12.23
C LYS A 62 7.17 -1.15 12.38
N GLN A 63 6.53 -0.01 12.62
CA GLN A 63 5.07 0.09 12.77
C GLN A 63 4.37 -0.09 11.41
N GLY A 64 4.94 0.46 10.33
CA GLY A 64 4.45 0.24 8.98
C GLY A 64 4.43 -1.24 8.60
N TYR A 65 5.52 -1.96 8.85
CA TYR A 65 5.55 -3.41 8.64
C TYR A 65 4.58 -4.17 9.55
N ALA A 66 4.43 -3.76 10.81
CA ALA A 66 3.45 -4.37 11.71
C ALA A 66 2.00 -4.20 11.21
N ALA A 67 1.67 -3.07 10.56
CA ALA A 67 0.37 -2.86 9.93
C ALA A 67 0.17 -3.70 8.66
N MET A 68 1.24 -3.98 7.90
CA MET A 68 1.19 -4.78 6.68
C MET A 68 1.08 -6.29 6.96
N ALA A 69 1.79 -6.78 7.99
CA ALA A 69 1.92 -8.20 8.30
C ALA A 69 0.58 -8.98 8.36
N PRO A 70 -0.46 -8.54 9.10
CA PRO A 70 -1.72 -9.28 9.17
C PRO A 70 -2.46 -9.31 7.83
N LEU A 71 -2.31 -8.28 6.99
CA LEU A 71 -2.93 -8.24 5.65
C LEU A 71 -2.26 -9.25 4.71
N VAL A 72 -0.93 -9.39 4.80
CA VAL A 72 -0.19 -10.41 4.05
C VAL A 72 -0.61 -11.80 4.50
N GLN A 73 -0.67 -12.05 5.81
CA GLN A 73 -1.04 -13.36 6.33
C GLN A 73 -2.44 -13.76 5.85
N ALA A 74 -3.43 -12.88 5.96
CA ALA A 74 -4.78 -13.14 5.45
C ALA A 74 -4.80 -13.43 3.93
N GLY A 75 -3.96 -12.74 3.16
CA GLY A 75 -3.80 -13.01 1.73
C GLY A 75 -3.18 -14.38 1.42
N ILE A 76 -2.19 -14.80 2.23
CA ILE A 76 -1.58 -16.13 2.14
C ILE A 76 -2.60 -17.20 2.49
N ASP A 77 -3.31 -17.06 3.60
CA ASP A 77 -4.34 -18.01 4.06
C ASP A 77 -5.42 -18.17 2.98
N GLN A 78 -5.89 -17.05 2.41
CA GLN A 78 -6.84 -17.04 1.30
C GLN A 78 -6.28 -17.79 0.06
N ALA A 79 -5.00 -17.60 -0.27
CA ALA A 79 -4.38 -18.24 -1.42
C ALA A 79 -4.18 -19.75 -1.22
N LEU A 80 -3.96 -20.18 0.02
CA LEU A 80 -3.81 -21.60 0.40
C LEU A 80 -5.16 -22.29 0.64
N GLY A 81 -6.26 -21.52 0.71
CA GLY A 81 -7.60 -22.04 1.01
C GLY A 81 -7.85 -22.31 2.49
N GLU A 82 -7.02 -21.74 3.36
CA GLU A 82 -7.18 -21.81 4.81
C GLU A 82 -8.19 -20.71 5.23
N LYS A 83 -9.24 -21.10 5.97
CA LYS A 83 -10.32 -20.23 6.43
C LYS A 83 -10.16 -19.87 7.90
#